data_AF-A0A0R3RM98-F1
#
_entry.id   AF-A0A0R3RM98-F1
#
_cell.length_a   1.000
_cell.length_b   1.000
_cell.length_c   1.000
_cell.angle_alpha   90.00
_cell.angle_beta   90.00
_cell.angle_gamma   90.00
#
_symmetry.space_group_name_H-M   'P 1'
#
loop_
_entity.id
_entity.type
_entity.pdbx_description
1 polymer ?
#
loop_
_entity_poly.entity_id
_entity_poly.type
_entity_poly.pdbx_seq_one_letter_code
_entity_poly.pdbx_strand_id
1 'polypeptide(L)'
;MKRHCETHDTSQSDIPGNGGTIASQDEGMYYCYEVLYGKTSSRVHKRWQGDGLLYCQKHSVILQTESGEEVARASGYSVKQLSELKIGSHLKINSYEVEVQTELGLRQP
;
A
#
# COMPACT_ATOMS: atom_id res chain seq x y z
N MET A 1 -3.24 31.89 52.49
CA MET A 1 -2.56 32.69 51.43
C MET A 1 -2.90 32.02 50.09
N LYS A 2 -3.71 32.58 49.15
CA LYS A 2 -3.42 33.70 48.22
C LYS A 2 -2.03 33.50 47.56
N ARG A 3 -1.81 33.40 46.24
CA ARG A 3 -2.55 33.86 45.04
C ARG A 3 -2.12 33.07 43.79
N HIS A 4 -3.01 33.13 42.80
CA HIS A 4 -2.87 32.80 41.38
C HIS A 4 -1.66 33.44 40.68
N CYS A 5 -1.19 32.80 39.61
CA CYS A 5 -0.64 33.47 38.43
C CYS A 5 -1.36 32.95 37.18
N GLU A 6 -2.10 33.83 36.54
CA GLU A 6 -2.58 33.77 35.16
C GLU A 6 -1.79 34.85 34.40
N THR A 7 -1.36 34.59 33.16
CA THR A 7 -1.13 35.59 32.09
C THR A 7 -0.87 34.83 30.76
N HIS A 8 -1.92 34.79 29.93
CA HIS A 8 -2.04 34.84 28.44
C HIS A 8 -0.81 35.45 27.71
N ASP A 9 -0.46 35.26 26.44
CA ASP A 9 -1.08 34.94 25.15
C ASP A 9 0.11 34.69 24.18
N THR A 10 0.00 33.83 23.15
CA THR A 10 0.57 34.07 21.80
C THR A 10 0.17 32.90 20.90
N SER A 11 -0.71 33.22 19.95
CA SER A 11 -1.04 32.41 18.78
C SER A 11 0.01 32.57 17.67
N GLN A 12 0.57 31.49 17.12
CA GLN A 12 1.13 31.41 15.74
C GLN A 12 1.53 29.94 15.45
N SER A 13 0.76 29.15 14.70
CA SER A 13 0.62 29.07 13.22
C SER A 13 1.76 28.35 12.48
N ASP A 14 1.36 27.25 11.81
CA ASP A 14 1.84 26.66 10.55
C ASP A 14 3.23 25.99 10.45
N ILE A 15 3.23 24.65 10.48
CA ILE A 15 3.76 23.84 9.36
C ILE A 15 2.81 22.63 9.15
N PRO A 16 2.01 22.58 8.07
CA PRO A 16 1.47 21.31 7.60
C PRO A 16 2.57 20.58 6.84
N GLY A 17 3.08 19.49 7.42
CA GLY A 17 3.91 18.52 6.71
C GLY A 17 3.07 17.82 5.65
N ASN A 18 2.87 18.50 4.52
CA ASN A 18 2.20 18.02 3.33
C ASN A 18 3.04 16.93 2.66
N GLY A 19 2.95 15.71 3.21
CA GLY A 19 3.26 14.46 2.53
C GLY A 19 1.97 13.72 2.21
N GLY A 20 0.91 14.44 1.83
CA GLY A 20 -0.27 13.86 1.24
C GLY A 20 0.15 13.21 -0.07
N THR A 21 0.53 11.93 -0.01
CA THR A 21 0.52 11.07 -1.18
C THR A 21 -0.93 11.04 -1.58
N ILE A 22 -1.27 11.88 -2.55
CA ILE A 22 -2.55 11.94 -3.21
C ILE A 22 -3.01 10.51 -3.46
N ALA A 23 -3.91 10.03 -2.60
CA ALA A 23 -4.79 8.94 -2.93
C ALA A 23 -5.74 9.52 -3.99
N SER A 24 -5.20 9.75 -5.18
CA SER A 24 -6.00 9.96 -6.38
C SER A 24 -6.80 8.67 -6.51
N GLN A 25 -8.04 8.75 -6.06
CA GLN A 25 -9.07 7.78 -6.33
C GLN A 25 -9.28 7.82 -7.86
N ASP A 26 -8.45 7.08 -8.60
CA ASP A 26 -8.78 6.66 -9.96
C ASP A 26 -9.87 5.60 -9.73
N GLU A 27 -11.13 6.04 -9.72
CA GLU A 27 -12.32 5.19 -9.79
C GLU A 27 -12.30 4.41 -11.12
N GLY A 28 -11.43 3.41 -11.18
CA GLY A 28 -11.28 2.49 -12.30
C GLY A 28 -11.41 1.06 -11.83
N MET A 29 -11.66 0.15 -12.77
CA MET A 29 -11.60 -1.29 -12.53
C MET A 29 -10.15 -1.70 -12.21
N TYR A 30 -9.91 -2.32 -11.05
CA TYR A 30 -8.60 -2.85 -10.66
C TYR A 30 -8.57 -4.35 -10.90
N TYR A 31 -7.49 -4.87 -11.47
CA TYR A 31 -7.22 -6.31 -11.42
C TYR A 31 -6.81 -6.67 -10.00
N CYS A 32 -7.53 -7.58 -9.39
CA CYS A 32 -7.33 -8.01 -8.03
C CYS A 32 -6.77 -9.43 -8.01
N TYR A 33 -5.74 -9.63 -7.20
CA TYR A 33 -5.10 -10.91 -6.99
C TYR A 33 -4.99 -11.18 -5.50
N GLU A 34 -5.25 -12.41 -5.11
CA GLU A 34 -4.87 -12.90 -3.79
C GLU A 34 -3.38 -13.20 -3.81
N VAL A 35 -2.65 -12.67 -2.84
CA VAL A 35 -1.19 -12.76 -2.80
C VAL A 35 -0.69 -13.09 -1.40
N LEU A 36 0.40 -13.84 -1.32
CA LEU A 36 1.24 -13.86 -0.12
C LEU A 36 2.14 -12.62 -0.16
N TYR A 37 2.28 -11.90 0.95
CA TYR A 37 3.18 -10.74 1.02
C TYR A 37 4.20 -10.87 2.14
N GLY A 38 5.40 -10.35 1.91
CA GLY A 38 6.53 -10.49 2.82
C GLY A 38 7.53 -9.35 2.63
N LYS A 39 8.33 -9.05 3.63
CA LYS A 39 9.49 -8.16 3.44
C LYS A 39 10.43 -8.79 2.43
N THR A 40 10.98 -7.97 1.54
CA THR A 40 11.99 -8.42 0.57
C THR A 40 13.15 -9.05 1.34
N SER A 41 13.52 -10.27 0.98
CA SER A 41 14.59 -11.01 1.66
C SER A 41 15.47 -11.70 0.64
N SER A 42 16.79 -11.70 0.89
CA SER A 42 17.76 -12.48 0.10
C SER A 42 17.92 -13.92 0.59
N ARG A 43 17.13 -14.34 1.58
CA ARG A 43 17.21 -15.69 2.16
C ARG A 43 16.54 -16.70 1.23
N VAL A 44 17.16 -17.88 1.11
CA VAL A 44 16.64 -19.02 0.33
C VAL A 44 15.24 -19.45 0.79
N HIS A 45 15.00 -19.41 2.11
CA HIS A 45 13.67 -19.68 2.68
C HIS A 45 12.99 -18.36 3.00
N LYS A 46 11.95 -18.06 2.23
CA LYS A 46 11.18 -16.85 2.45
C LYS A 46 10.27 -17.00 3.65
N ARG A 47 10.14 -15.91 4.41
CA ARG A 47 9.12 -15.76 5.45
C ARG A 47 8.08 -14.79 4.94
N TRP A 48 6.94 -15.32 4.55
CA TRP A 48 5.74 -14.54 4.26
C TRP A 48 5.21 -13.96 5.58
N GLN A 49 4.75 -12.71 5.55
CA GLN A 49 4.12 -12.04 6.69
C GLN A 49 2.65 -12.45 6.82
N GLY A 50 1.98 -12.68 5.69
CA GLY A 50 0.61 -13.12 5.63
C GLY A 50 0.06 -13.07 4.21
N ASP A 51 -1.25 -13.25 4.11
CA ASP A 51 -2.05 -13.16 2.90
C ASP A 51 -2.62 -11.75 2.73
N GLY A 52 -2.86 -11.34 1.49
CA GLY A 52 -3.36 -10.03 1.16
C GLY A 52 -3.94 -9.94 -0.24
N LEU A 53 -4.40 -8.75 -0.58
CA LEU A 53 -5.00 -8.43 -1.86
C LEU A 53 -4.13 -7.42 -2.60
N LEU A 54 -3.71 -7.79 -3.81
CA LEU A 54 -3.00 -6.91 -4.72
C LEU A 54 -3.98 -6.35 -5.74
N TYR A 55 -4.17 -5.04 -5.72
CA TYR A 55 -4.94 -4.29 -6.69
C TYR A 55 -4.01 -3.65 -7.71
N CYS A 56 -4.16 -4.00 -8.97
CA CYS A 56 -3.37 -3.48 -10.08
C CYS A 56 -4.25 -2.61 -10.97
N GLN A 57 -3.80 -1.40 -11.27
CA GLN A 57 -4.48 -0.48 -12.16
C GLN A 57 -3.46 0.23 -13.05
N LYS A 58 -3.60 0.07 -14.36
CA LYS A 58 -2.70 0.68 -15.37
C LYS A 58 -1.21 0.42 -15.06
N HIS A 59 -0.57 1.33 -14.33
CA HIS A 59 0.86 1.33 -13.98
C HIS A 59 1.12 1.35 -12.47
N SER A 60 0.07 1.34 -11.66
CA SER A 60 0.10 1.39 -10.21
C SER A 60 -0.43 0.09 -9.60
N VAL A 61 0.05 -0.19 -8.40
CA VAL A 61 -0.42 -1.29 -7.57
C VAL A 61 -0.61 -0.84 -6.13
N ILE A 62 -1.59 -1.43 -5.47
CA ILE A 62 -1.90 -1.25 -4.06
C ILE A 62 -1.93 -2.64 -3.45
N LEU A 63 -1.13 -2.86 -2.41
CA LEU A 63 -1.15 -4.06 -1.59
C LEU A 63 -1.92 -3.76 -0.31
N GLN A 64 -3.01 -4.48 -0.09
CA GLN A 64 -3.78 -4.46 1.14
C GLN A 64 -3.66 -5.79 1.88
N THR A 65 -3.86 -5.77 3.18
CA THR A 65 -4.14 -6.97 3.97
C THR A 65 -5.55 -7.49 3.69
N GLU A 66 -5.87 -8.69 4.17
CA GLU A 66 -7.24 -9.23 4.16
C GLU A 66 -8.24 -8.33 4.92
N SER A 67 -7.76 -7.52 5.88
CA SER A 67 -8.58 -6.55 6.62
C SER A 67 -8.82 -5.24 5.86
N GLY A 68 -8.25 -5.07 4.66
CA GLY A 68 -8.34 -3.85 3.85
C GLY A 68 -7.38 -2.74 4.24
N GLU A 69 -6.41 -3.01 5.13
CA GLU A 69 -5.38 -2.03 5.48
C GLU A 69 -4.32 -1.96 4.37
N GLU A 70 -4.02 -0.77 3.86
CA GLU A 70 -2.97 -0.57 2.86
C GLU A 70 -1.58 -0.82 3.48
N VAL A 71 -0.92 -1.90 3.05
CA VAL A 71 0.43 -2.27 3.47
C VAL A 71 1.47 -1.50 2.67
N ALA A 72 1.25 -1.37 1.36
CA ALA A 72 2.17 -0.71 0.46
C ALA A 72 1.49 -0.29 -0.84
N ARG A 73 2.02 0.75 -1.47
CA ARG A 73 1.59 1.23 -2.79
C ARG A 73 2.83 1.56 -3.61
N ALA A 74 2.79 1.21 -4.90
CA ALA A 74 3.87 1.55 -5.82
C ALA A 74 3.31 1.86 -7.22
N SER A 75 4.07 2.61 -8.00
CA SER A 75 3.76 2.94 -9.38
C SER A 75 5.02 2.81 -10.24
N GLY A 76 4.84 2.80 -11.56
CA GLY A 76 5.93 2.64 -12.53
C GLY A 76 6.05 1.23 -13.11
N TYR A 77 5.03 0.39 -12.94
CA TYR A 77 4.98 -0.91 -13.59
C TYR A 77 4.47 -0.77 -15.03
N SER A 78 4.95 -1.66 -15.90
CA SER A 78 4.38 -1.79 -17.24
C SER A 78 3.01 -2.46 -17.17
N VAL A 79 2.02 -1.97 -17.92
CA VAL A 79 0.68 -2.60 -18.01
C VAL A 79 0.80 -4.08 -18.34
N LYS A 80 1.68 -4.42 -19.29
CA LYS A 80 1.98 -5.80 -19.69
C LYS A 80 2.44 -6.67 -18.51
N GLN A 81 3.31 -6.14 -17.65
CA GLN A 81 3.81 -6.86 -16.48
C GLN A 81 2.68 -7.14 -15.48
N LEU A 82 1.76 -6.19 -15.28
CA LEU A 82 0.63 -6.36 -14.35
C LEU A 82 -0.48 -7.25 -14.92
N SER A 83 -0.67 -7.27 -16.25
CA SER A 83 -1.66 -8.13 -16.92
C SER A 83 -1.20 -9.58 -17.10
N GLU A 84 0.11 -9.82 -17.08
CA GLU A 84 0.70 -11.17 -17.23
C GLU A 84 0.94 -11.86 -15.87
N LEU A 85 0.52 -11.24 -14.76
CA LEU A 85 0.59 -11.84 -13.44
C LEU A 85 -0.30 -13.09 -13.38
N LYS A 86 0.31 -14.21 -13.00
CA LYS A 86 -0.33 -15.52 -12.81
C LYS A 86 0.09 -16.11 -11.48
N ILE A 87 -0.60 -17.16 -11.05
CA ILE A 87 -0.23 -17.95 -9.87
C ILE A 87 1.27 -18.30 -9.89
N GLY A 88 1.97 -18.05 -8.79
CA GLY A 88 3.42 -18.20 -8.64
C GLY A 88 4.26 -17.03 -9.17
N SER A 89 3.64 -16.01 -9.78
CA SER A 89 4.35 -14.79 -10.21
C SER A 89 4.73 -13.95 -9.00
N HIS A 90 5.92 -13.38 -9.04
CA HIS A 90 6.45 -12.54 -7.97
C HIS A 90 6.50 -11.08 -8.40
N LEU A 91 6.06 -10.17 -7.53
CA LEU A 91 6.13 -8.73 -7.76
C LEU A 91 6.74 -8.03 -6.55
N LYS A 92 7.74 -7.19 -6.80
CA LYS A 92 8.34 -6.36 -5.74
C LYS A 92 7.60 -5.03 -5.65
N ILE A 93 7.16 -4.67 -4.45
CA ILE A 93 6.42 -3.44 -4.12
C ILE A 93 7.17 -2.74 -2.99
N ASN A 94 7.99 -1.75 -3.33
CA ASN A 94 8.90 -1.06 -2.40
C ASN A 94 9.81 -2.05 -1.63
N SER A 95 9.66 -2.11 -0.31
CA SER A 95 10.36 -3.01 0.61
C SER A 95 9.67 -4.36 0.79
N TYR A 96 8.50 -4.55 0.18
CA TYR A 96 7.75 -5.78 0.17
C TYR A 96 7.88 -6.50 -1.16
N GLU A 97 7.64 -7.79 -1.12
CA GLU A 97 7.52 -8.63 -2.29
C GLU A 97 6.32 -9.52 -2.08
N VAL A 98 5.59 -9.76 -3.16
CA VAL A 98 4.36 -10.53 -3.17
C VAL A 98 4.46 -11.70 -4.14
N GLU A 99 3.76 -12.78 -3.83
CA GLU A 99 3.59 -13.94 -4.72
C GLU A 99 2.11 -14.17 -4.96
N VAL A 100 1.70 -14.18 -6.23
CA VAL A 100 0.30 -14.39 -6.62
C VAL A 100 -0.12 -15.82 -6.30
N GLN A 101 -1.20 -15.96 -5.53
CA GLN A 101 -1.83 -17.24 -5.19
C GLN A 101 -3.05 -17.49 -6.05
N THR A 102 -3.89 -16.47 -6.24
CA THR A 102 -5.16 -16.58 -6.97
C THR A 102 -5.44 -15.32 -7.78
N GLU A 103 -6.04 -15.47 -8.96
CA GLU A 103 -6.58 -14.36 -9.74
C GLU A 103 -8.07 -14.16 -9.40
N LEU A 104 -8.44 -12.99 -8.88
CA LEU A 104 -9.82 -12.67 -8.47
C LEU A 104 -10.57 -11.87 -9.54
N GLY A 105 -9.90 -11.43 -10.60
CA GLY A 105 -10.47 -10.64 -11.69
C GLY A 105 -10.60 -9.16 -11.34
N LEU A 106 -11.61 -8.47 -11.89
CA LEU A 106 -11.80 -7.03 -11.70
C LEU A 106 -12.58 -6.71 -10.42
N ARG A 107 -11.98 -5.95 -9.49
CA ARG A 107 -12.59 -5.51 -8.22
C ARG A 107 -12.24 -4.05 -7.90
N GLN A 108 -12.93 -3.48 -6.91
CA GLN A 108 -12.58 -2.19 -6.30
C GLN A 108 -11.77 -2.44 -5.01
N PRO A 109 -10.79 -1.56 -4.69
CA PRO A 109 -9.94 -1.65 -3.51
C PRO A 109 -10.63 -1.20 -2.22
#